data_AF-A0A3D5I5I3-F1
#
_entry.id   AF-A0A3D5I5I3-F1
#
_cell.length_a   1.000
_cell.length_b   1.000
_cell.length_c   1.000
_cell.angle_alpha   90.00
_cell.angle_beta   90.00
_cell.angle_gamma   90.00
#
_symmetry.space_group_name_H-M   'P 1'
#
loop_
_entity.id
_entity.type
_entity.pdbx_description
1 polymer ?
#
loop_
_entity_poly.entity_id
_entity_poly.type
_entity_poly.pdbx_seq_one_letter_code
_entity_poly.pdbx_strand_id
1 'polypeptide(L)' 'GEEPDNDSLRQLIRKGVLTMSFVPVLCGSAFKNKGVQPMLNAVIDFLPGPLDVPAYKGFKPGDESETR' A
#
# COMPACT_ATOMS: atom_id res chain seq x y z
N GLY A 1 12.79 14.02 -21.69
CA GLY A 1 12.08 12.91 -21.04
C GLY A 1 10.66 12.94 -21.54
N GLU A 2 10.05 11.78 -21.74
CA GLU A 2 8.64 11.67 -22.14
C GLU A 2 7.76 11.54 -20.90
N GLU A 3 6.57 12.12 -20.98
CA GLU A 3 5.59 12.02 -19.91
C GLU A 3 4.97 10.62 -19.92
N PRO A 4 5.08 9.85 -18.81
CA PRO A 4 4.47 8.53 -18.72
C PRO A 4 2.94 8.63 -18.69
N ASP A 5 2.27 7.59 -19.16
CA ASP A 5 0.82 7.49 -19.07
C ASP A 5 0.35 7.26 -17.62
N ASN A 6 -0.96 7.47 -17.39
CA ASN A 6 -1.55 7.39 -16.05
C ASN A 6 -1.46 6.01 -15.41
N ASP A 7 -1.46 4.92 -16.19
CA ASP A 7 -1.37 3.57 -15.63
C ASP A 7 0.06 3.27 -15.19
N SER A 8 1.03 3.66 -16.01
CA SER A 8 2.45 3.60 -15.66
C SER A 8 2.76 4.40 -14.39
N LEU A 9 2.22 5.61 -14.28
CA LEU A 9 2.38 6.44 -13.06
C LEU A 9 1.84 5.73 -11.81
N ARG A 10 0.63 5.16 -11.90
CA ARG A 10 0.01 4.45 -10.77
C ARG A 10 0.82 3.24 -10.34
N GLN A 11 1.33 2.46 -11.29
CA GLN A 11 2.19 1.29 -10.99
C GLN A 11 3.49 1.69 -10.30
N LEU A 12 4.14 2.77 -10.75
CA LEU A 12 5.38 3.27 -10.16
C LEU A 12 5.16 3.82 -8.74
N ILE A 13 4.05 4.53 -8.51
CA ILE A 13 3.67 4.99 -7.17
C ILE A 13 3.43 3.80 -6.25
N ARG A 14 2.65 2.80 -6.68
CA ARG A 14 2.40 1.57 -5.90
C ARG A 14 3.71 0.87 -5.54
N LYS A 15 4.64 0.74 -6.50
CA LYS A 15 5.97 0.16 -6.24
C LYS A 15 6.70 0.91 -5.13
N GLY A 16 6.70 2.24 -5.16
CA GLY A 16 7.30 3.07 -4.11
C GLY A 16 6.65 2.91 -2.74
N VAL A 17 5.33 2.69 -2.70
CA VAL A 17 4.58 2.37 -1.46
C VAL A 17 4.98 1.02 -0.91
N LEU A 18 5.03 -0.03 -1.75
CA LEU A 18 5.40 -1.38 -1.35
C LEU A 18 6.84 -1.46 -0.83
N THR A 19 7.76 -0.66 -1.37
CA THR A 19 9.15 -0.57 -0.88
C THR A 19 9.35 0.43 0.24
N MET A 20 8.27 1.04 0.76
CA MET A 20 8.32 2.08 1.80
C MET A 20 9.21 3.30 1.45
N SER A 21 9.47 3.52 0.16
CA SER A 21 10.31 4.62 -0.32
C SER A 21 9.49 5.89 -0.61
N PHE A 22 8.16 5.76 -0.66
CA PHE A 22 7.22 6.82 -0.96
C PHE A 22 5.94 6.65 -0.16
N VAL A 23 5.40 7.74 0.38
CA VAL A 23 4.13 7.77 1.12
C VAL A 23 3.18 8.77 0.44
N PRO A 24 2.14 8.31 -0.28
CA PRO A 24 1.19 9.21 -0.93
C PRO A 24 0.38 9.98 0.12
N VAL A 25 0.36 11.31 -0.02
CA VAL A 25 -0.44 12.20 0.82
C VAL A 25 -1.64 12.67 0.02
N LEU A 26 -2.84 12.42 0.54
CA LEU A 26 -4.11 12.88 -0.03
C LEU A 26 -4.74 13.95 0.85
N CYS A 27 -5.41 14.92 0.23
CA CYS A 27 -6.15 15.96 0.94
C CYS A 27 -7.66 15.67 0.92
N GLY A 28 -8.33 15.89 2.06
CA GLY A 28 -9.77 15.68 2.17
C GLY A 28 -10.34 16.18 3.50
N SER A 29 -11.66 16.20 3.61
CA SER A 29 -12.38 16.45 4.86
C SER A 29 -13.49 15.41 4.98
N ALA A 30 -13.27 14.41 5.85
CA ALA A 30 -14.26 13.38 6.12
C ALA A 30 -15.56 13.99 6.67
N PHE A 31 -15.47 14.96 7.58
CA PHE A 31 -16.63 15.65 8.16
C PHE A 31 -17.53 16.33 7.12
N LYS A 32 -16.92 16.90 6.06
CA LYS A 32 -17.68 17.57 4.97
C LYS A 32 -17.93 16.65 3.78
N ASN A 33 -17.65 15.34 3.88
CA ASN A 33 -17.77 14.37 2.81
C ASN A 33 -16.96 14.73 1.54
N LYS A 34 -15.80 15.37 1.69
CA LYS A 34 -14.92 15.75 0.58
C LYS A 34 -13.69 14.86 0.53
N GLY A 35 -13.43 14.24 -0.63
CA GLY A 35 -12.24 13.41 -0.84
C GLY A 35 -12.35 11.96 -0.38
N VAL A 36 -13.53 11.52 0.12
CA VAL A 36 -13.74 10.15 0.57
C VAL A 36 -13.62 9.14 -0.58
N GLN A 37 -14.28 9.39 -1.71
CA GLN A 37 -14.17 8.52 -2.89
C GLN A 37 -12.75 8.47 -3.47
N PRO A 38 -12.05 9.60 -3.70
CA PRO A 38 -10.64 9.58 -4.09
C PRO A 38 -9.73 8.81 -3.11
N MET A 39 -9.98 8.94 -1.80
CA MET A 39 -9.24 8.20 -0.79
C MET A 39 -9.48 6.69 -0.89
N LEU A 40 -10.73 6.26 -1.09
CA LEU A 40 -11.05 4.84 -1.28
C LEU A 40 -10.45 4.28 -2.58
N ASN A 41 -10.42 5.07 -3.66
CA ASN A 41 -9.74 4.66 -4.89
C ASN A 41 -8.23 4.50 -4.67
N ALA A 42 -7.61 5.43 -3.93
CA ALA A 42 -6.19 5.35 -3.60
C ALA A 42 -5.83 4.14 -2.73
N VAL A 43 -6.76 3.68 -1.88
CA VAL A 43 -6.60 2.41 -1.14
C VAL A 43 -6.44 1.24 -2.10
N ILE A 44 -7.31 1.15 -3.11
CA ILE A 44 -7.29 0.08 -4.11
C ILE A 44 -6.00 0.18 -4.95
N ASP A 45 -5.66 1.38 -5.40
CA ASP A 45 -4.53 1.59 -6.31
C ASP A 45 -3.17 1.34 -5.62
N PHE A 46 -3.00 1.79 -4.37
CA PHE A 46 -1.67 1.91 -3.76
C PHE A 46 -1.41 1.05 -2.53
N LEU A 47 -2.42 0.62 -1.77
CA LEU A 47 -2.15 -0.17 -0.56
C LEU A 47 -1.81 -1.64 -0.89
N PRO A 48 -0.93 -2.28 -0.09
CA PRO A 48 -0.57 -3.68 -0.27
C PRO A 48 -1.78 -4.60 -0.09
N GLY A 49 -1.89 -5.59 -0.97
CA GLY A 49 -2.75 -6.74 -0.79
C GLY A 49 -2.04 -7.87 -0.03
N PRO A 50 -2.75 -8.96 0.31
CA PRO A 50 -2.18 -10.11 1.01
C PRO A 50 -0.99 -10.77 0.28
N LEU A 51 -0.93 -10.67 -1.05
CA LEU A 51 0.15 -11.21 -1.87
C LEU A 51 1.38 -10.30 -1.93
N ASP A 52 1.23 -9.03 -1.54
CA ASP A 52 2.32 -8.04 -1.55
C ASP A 52 3.13 -8.06 -0.24
N VAL A 53 2.67 -8.80 0.78
CA VAL A 53 3.33 -8.91 2.09
C VAL A 53 3.93 -10.31 2.28
N PRO A 54 5.06 -10.42 3.00
CA PRO A 54 5.63 -11.72 3.34
C PRO A 54 4.62 -12.60 4.06
N ALA A 55 4.58 -13.87 3.69
CA ALA A 55 3.77 -14.85 4.42
C ALA A 55 4.22 -14.93 5.88
N TYR A 56 3.27 -14.97 6.79
CA TYR A 56 3.57 -15.22 8.19
C TYR A 56 4.19 -16.60 8.35
N LYS A 57 5.29 -16.68 9.10
CA LYS A 57 5.87 -17.95 9.51
C LYS A 57 5.01 -18.51 10.65
N GLY A 58 4.44 -19.69 10.44
CA GLY A 58 3.76 -20.43 11.50
C GLY A 58 4.76 -21.26 12.31
N PHE A 59 4.57 -21.30 13.63
CA PHE A 59 5.39 -22.11 14.54
C PHE A 59 4.53 -23.19 15.20
N LYS A 60 5.16 -24.30 15.60
CA LYS A 60 4.48 -25.32 16.40
C LYS A 60 4.23 -24.77 17.81
N PRO A 61 3.07 -25.06 18.43
CA PRO A 61 2.83 -24.70 19.82
C PRO A 61 3.94 -25.29 20.72
N GLY A 62 4.70 -24.44 21.42
CA GLY A 62 5.76 -24.85 22.35
C GLY A 62 7.17 -24.97 21.75
N ASP A 63 7.45 -24.39 20.58
CA ASP A 63 8.80 -24.37 20.03
C ASP A 63 9.70 -23.33 20.73
N GLU A 64 10.65 -23.80 21.53
CA GLU A 64 11.58 -22.95 22.31
C GLU A 64 12.72 -22.37 21.45
N SER A 65 12.85 -22.76 20.17
CA SER A 65 13.89 -22.27 19.26
C SER A 65 13.51 -21.01 18.48
N GLU A 66 12.31 -20.45 18.70
CA GLU A 66 11.83 -19.27 17.99
C GLU A 66 12.65 -18.02 18.33
N THR A 67 13.19 -17.36 17.30
CA THR A 67 13.72 -15.99 17.37
C THR A 67 12.93 -15.11 16.42
N ARG A 68 12.35 -14.03 16.97
CA ARG A 68 11.49 -13.05 16.27
C ARG A 68 12.29 -11.98 15.54
#